data_AF-A0AAV0PSY7-F1
#
_entry.id   AF-A0AAV0PSY7-F1
#
_cell.length_a   1.000
_cell.length_b   1.000
_cell.length_c   1.000
_cell.angle_alpha   90.00
_cell.angle_beta   90.00
_cell.angle_gamma   90.00
#
_symmetry.space_group_name_H-M   'P 1'
#
loop_
_entity.id
_entity.type
_entity.pdbx_description
1 polymer ?
#
loop_
_entity_poly.entity_id
_entity_poly.type
_entity_poly.pdbx_seq_one_letter_code
_entity_poly.pdbx_strand_id
1 'polypeptide(L)'
;MKQDYSGSKLAITNMTLAAERTRRRDPLDGCHYYTGGWNYEDKHYWASVAFAALPLVIIAGVWFLSLWVFLCCAFLRCCCAVCCGRKKRRGNPRSLYNASLAILLISTIVAISGSVVIYVNQHKFYDEVFDAMEYIMNKAVTILDKLKVVVNAFANAASMASNQFSLPPDVLGSITYVNDLVTSMATLPQLQSSAMNLAIHSVLFPARLALNIIVGIVIALVVLGLLFSILGIRCLVYLLAVLGWAIIVLLLILSALFLVFRIAVADACVAMEEWVRNPTTNSTMNQVLPCLNSTIADEALSVSKATVYFIVNSTNQFDNGVANKRSNLGLSYNQSGPLLPPLCNPINADMTYRSCLPGEVDIANVSEEFDKYKCQASGSGICASPGRLTPYMYDQLIAVVNVSYSLYTAGPFLAEVGQCSFVLKTLTEITDSYCPGLRRAKQQLWEAKRYKSLSTGPLKPW
;
A
#
# COMPACT_ATOMS: atom_id res chain seq x y z
N MET A 1 4.64 23.85 50.54
CA MET A 1 5.84 23.09 50.11
C MET A 1 5.43 22.18 48.97
N LYS A 2 5.83 22.54 47.76
CA LYS A 2 5.51 21.85 46.50
C LYS A 2 6.66 20.88 46.24
N GLN A 3 6.38 19.58 46.15
CA GLN A 3 7.37 18.57 45.75
C GLN A 3 7.35 18.45 44.23
N ASP A 4 8.45 18.81 43.60
CA ASP A 4 8.73 18.60 42.18
C ASP A 4 9.00 17.11 41.92
N TYR A 5 8.14 16.48 41.10
CA TYR A 5 8.47 15.23 40.44
C TYR A 5 9.34 15.55 39.21
N SER A 6 10.62 15.19 39.30
CA SER A 6 11.54 15.20 38.17
C SER A 6 11.07 14.17 37.14
N GLY A 7 10.50 14.67 36.04
CA GLY A 7 10.20 13.87 34.86
C GLY A 7 11.49 13.43 34.18
N SER A 8 11.71 12.11 34.14
CA SER A 8 12.63 11.51 33.18
C SER A 8 12.12 11.80 31.77
N LYS A 9 12.72 12.80 31.10
CA LYS A 9 12.61 12.97 29.65
C LYS A 9 13.10 11.67 29.00
N LEU A 10 12.17 10.84 28.56
CA LEU A 10 12.43 9.74 27.64
C LEU A 10 13.08 10.37 26.40
N ALA A 11 14.34 10.05 26.14
CA ALA A 11 15.03 10.50 24.93
C ALA A 11 14.34 9.86 23.72
N ILE A 12 13.51 10.63 23.02
CA ILE A 12 12.91 10.19 21.75
C ILE A 12 14.05 10.14 20.73
N THR A 13 14.62 8.96 20.52
CA THR A 13 15.56 8.71 19.43
C THR A 13 14.78 8.74 18.11
N ASN A 14 14.86 9.86 17.42
CA ASN A 14 14.37 9.97 16.05
C ASN A 14 15.33 9.21 15.11
N MET A 15 14.83 8.22 14.40
CA MET A 15 15.61 7.44 13.42
C MET A 15 15.39 8.02 12.02
N THR A 16 16.48 8.43 11.38
CA THR A 16 16.49 8.81 9.96
C THR A 16 16.61 7.55 9.10
N LEU A 17 15.55 7.21 8.37
CA LEU A 17 15.52 6.02 7.51
C LEU A 17 16.29 6.24 6.20
N ALA A 18 16.93 5.21 5.67
CA ALA A 18 17.69 5.18 4.42
C ALA A 18 18.75 6.31 4.27
N ALA A 19 19.28 6.84 5.39
CA ALA A 19 20.11 8.05 5.42
C ALA A 19 21.32 7.99 4.47
N GLU A 20 22.04 6.86 4.47
CA GLU A 20 23.23 6.70 3.63
C GLU A 20 22.87 6.59 2.13
N ARG A 21 21.71 6.00 1.82
CA ARG A 21 21.26 5.82 0.43
C ARG A 21 20.68 7.10 -0.18
N THR A 22 20.02 7.92 0.63
CA THR A 22 19.41 9.19 0.21
C THR A 22 20.42 10.34 0.15
N ARG A 23 21.65 10.13 0.68
CA ARG A 23 22.74 11.11 0.62
C ARG A 23 23.15 11.47 -0.82
N ARG A 24 22.54 12.52 -1.36
CA ARG A 24 22.67 12.99 -2.75
C ARG A 24 22.69 14.51 -2.78
N ARG A 25 23.18 15.09 -3.88
CA ARG A 25 23.16 16.54 -4.04
C ARG A 25 21.73 17.02 -4.22
N ASP A 26 21.36 18.05 -3.47
CA ASP A 26 20.07 18.70 -3.56
C ASP A 26 20.20 20.07 -4.23
N PRO A 27 19.61 20.26 -5.43
CA PRO A 27 19.68 21.54 -6.12
C PRO A 27 18.93 22.68 -5.42
N LEU A 28 17.98 22.39 -4.52
CA LEU A 28 17.25 23.41 -3.77
C LEU A 28 18.06 23.97 -2.58
N ASP A 29 19.09 23.25 -2.13
CA ASP A 29 19.98 23.66 -1.05
C ASP A 29 21.42 23.85 -1.56
N GLY A 30 21.59 24.68 -2.60
CA GLY A 30 22.92 25.04 -3.10
C GLY A 30 23.77 23.86 -3.60
N CYS A 31 23.15 22.73 -3.97
CA CYS A 31 23.82 21.45 -4.29
C CYS A 31 24.56 20.79 -3.13
N HIS A 32 24.24 21.13 -1.87
CA HIS A 32 24.70 20.41 -0.69
C HIS A 32 24.11 19.00 -0.61
N TYR A 33 24.73 18.15 0.21
CA TYR A 33 24.26 16.78 0.37
C TYR A 33 23.02 16.75 1.27
N TYR A 34 21.94 16.18 0.75
CA TYR A 34 20.73 15.89 1.51
C TYR A 34 21.00 14.87 2.61
N THR A 35 20.62 15.19 3.85
CA THR A 35 20.85 14.34 5.05
C THR A 35 19.56 13.95 5.77
N GLY A 36 18.38 14.30 5.23
CA GLY A 36 17.09 14.10 5.89
C GLY A 36 16.58 12.66 5.94
N GLY A 37 17.25 11.72 5.26
CA GLY A 37 16.75 10.34 5.14
C GLY A 37 15.59 10.22 4.15
N TRP A 38 14.91 9.08 4.10
CA TRP A 38 13.71 8.94 3.29
C TRP A 38 12.57 9.73 3.93
N ASN A 39 12.07 10.73 3.20
CA ASN A 39 10.93 11.54 3.61
C ASN A 39 10.11 11.94 2.37
N TYR A 40 8.92 11.36 2.21
CA TYR A 40 8.08 11.60 1.03
C TYR A 40 7.41 12.97 1.03
N GLU A 41 7.34 13.68 2.16
CA GLU A 41 6.75 15.02 2.26
C GLU A 41 7.77 16.14 2.01
N ASP A 42 9.05 15.81 2.12
CA ASP A 42 10.13 16.78 2.00
C ASP A 42 10.43 17.13 0.53
N LYS A 43 10.39 18.42 0.20
CA LYS A 43 10.73 18.92 -1.13
C LYS A 43 12.20 18.70 -1.48
N HIS A 44 13.09 18.78 -0.49
CA HIS A 44 14.53 18.56 -0.66
C HIS A 44 14.84 17.09 -1.00
N TYR A 45 14.06 16.15 -0.44
CA TYR A 45 14.13 14.74 -0.83
C TYR A 45 13.81 14.57 -2.33
N TRP A 46 12.64 15.05 -2.79
CA TRP A 46 12.24 14.91 -4.19
C TRP A 46 13.17 15.63 -5.17
N ALA A 47 13.68 16.81 -4.80
CA ALA A 47 14.67 17.53 -5.59
C ALA A 47 15.98 16.73 -5.73
N SER A 48 16.47 16.12 -4.65
CA SER A 48 17.67 15.28 -4.68
C SER A 48 17.49 14.00 -5.52
N VAL A 49 16.29 13.40 -5.51
CA VAL A 49 15.94 12.24 -6.33
C VAL A 49 15.87 12.63 -7.81
N ALA A 50 15.20 13.74 -8.14
CA ALA A 50 15.10 14.26 -9.49
C ALA A 50 16.47 14.63 -10.07
N PHE A 51 17.33 15.24 -9.25
CA PHE A 51 18.70 15.63 -9.65
C PHE A 51 19.56 14.41 -10.05
N ALA A 52 19.29 13.23 -9.51
CA ALA A 52 19.98 12.00 -9.93
C ALA A 52 19.69 11.60 -11.38
N ALA A 53 18.56 12.03 -11.96
CA ALA A 53 18.19 11.79 -13.36
C ALA A 53 18.61 12.93 -14.31
N LEU A 54 19.17 14.01 -13.78
CA LEU A 54 19.61 15.18 -14.55
C LEU A 54 20.54 14.85 -15.73
N PRO A 55 21.50 13.90 -15.65
CA PRO A 55 22.35 13.56 -16.79
C PRO A 55 21.57 13.14 -18.05
N LEU A 56 20.47 12.39 -17.89
CA LEU A 56 19.64 11.97 -19.03
C LEU A 56 18.90 13.14 -19.65
N VAL A 57 18.45 14.09 -18.85
CA VAL A 57 17.79 15.32 -19.30
C VAL A 57 18.78 16.22 -20.05
N ILE A 58 20.01 16.36 -19.55
CA ILE A 58 21.07 17.12 -20.24
C ILE A 58 21.37 16.49 -21.60
N ILE A 59 21.54 15.16 -21.66
CA ILE A 59 21.77 14.45 -22.92
C ILE A 59 20.58 14.67 -23.88
N ALA A 60 19.35 14.61 -23.38
CA ALA A 60 18.15 14.90 -24.18
C ALA A 60 18.17 16.33 -24.74
N GLY A 61 18.53 17.31 -23.92
CA GLY A 61 18.65 18.71 -24.33
C GLY A 61 19.72 18.95 -25.39
N VAL A 62 20.91 18.37 -25.22
CA VAL A 62 21.99 18.46 -26.21
C VAL A 62 21.58 17.78 -27.52
N TRP A 63 20.97 16.59 -27.43
CA TRP A 63 20.49 15.85 -28.60
C TRP A 63 19.37 16.61 -29.32
N PHE A 64 18.48 17.26 -28.59
CA PHE A 64 17.45 18.12 -29.16
C PHE A 64 18.06 19.34 -29.85
N LEU A 65 19.01 20.05 -29.24
CA LEU A 65 19.67 21.19 -29.87
C LEU A 65 20.39 20.80 -31.17
N SER A 66 20.97 19.60 -31.22
CA SER A 66 21.61 19.11 -32.45
C SER A 66 20.64 18.93 -33.63
N LEU A 67 19.36 18.59 -33.37
CA LEU A 67 18.29 18.58 -34.38
C LEU A 67 18.07 19.97 -34.97
N TRP A 68 17.94 20.98 -34.11
CA TRP A 68 17.72 22.36 -34.53
C TRP A 68 18.87 22.91 -35.35
N VAL A 69 20.12 22.62 -34.94
CA VAL A 69 21.30 23.01 -35.71
C VAL A 69 21.30 22.33 -37.09
N PHE A 70 20.99 21.04 -37.16
CA PHE A 70 20.92 20.32 -38.43
C PHE A 70 19.85 20.89 -39.38
N LEU A 71 18.63 21.11 -38.87
CA LEU A 71 17.53 21.70 -39.64
C LEU A 71 17.86 23.13 -40.10
N CYS A 72 18.47 23.95 -39.24
CA CYS A 72 18.90 25.30 -39.56
C CYS A 72 20.01 25.29 -40.63
N CYS A 73 21.02 24.43 -40.51
CA CYS A 73 22.06 24.26 -41.54
C CYS A 73 21.50 23.75 -42.88
N ALA A 74 20.50 22.87 -42.84
CA ALA A 74 19.81 22.39 -44.04
C ALA A 74 19.01 23.50 -44.71
N PHE A 75 18.27 24.31 -43.93
CA PHE A 75 17.52 25.46 -44.40
C PHE A 75 18.43 26.53 -45.01
N LEU A 76 19.52 26.91 -44.32
CA LEU A 76 20.51 27.87 -44.83
C LEU A 76 21.17 27.39 -46.12
N ARG A 77 21.51 26.08 -46.23
CA ARG A 77 22.02 25.51 -47.50
C ARG A 77 20.99 25.57 -48.62
N CYS A 78 19.71 25.34 -48.33
CA CYS A 78 18.62 25.43 -49.31
C CYS A 78 18.44 26.87 -49.80
N CYS A 79 18.37 27.84 -48.88
CA CYS A 79 18.28 29.27 -49.21
C CYS A 79 19.51 29.76 -50.00
N CYS A 80 20.74 29.41 -49.60
CA CYS A 80 21.94 29.77 -50.35
C CYS A 80 22.06 29.07 -51.70
N ALA A 81 21.51 27.85 -51.86
CA ALA A 81 21.48 27.16 -53.15
C ALA A 81 20.50 27.83 -54.14
N VAL A 82 19.36 28.31 -53.64
CA VAL A 82 18.37 29.07 -54.43
C VAL A 82 18.89 30.48 -54.76
N CYS A 83 19.60 31.15 -53.84
CA CYS A 83 20.10 32.51 -54.04
C CYS A 83 21.45 32.60 -54.78
N CYS A 84 22.33 31.59 -54.73
CA CYS A 84 23.71 31.71 -55.23
C CYS A 84 24.14 30.66 -56.27
N GLY A 85 23.21 29.89 -56.86
CA GLY A 85 23.45 29.04 -58.04
C GLY A 85 24.79 28.29 -58.06
N ARG A 86 25.03 27.37 -57.12
CA ARG A 86 26.34 26.67 -57.03
C ARG A 86 26.40 25.32 -57.75
N LYS A 87 27.51 25.15 -58.49
CA LYS A 87 27.97 23.94 -59.19
C LYS A 87 28.16 22.75 -58.22
N LYS A 88 27.66 21.56 -58.62
CA LYS A 88 27.78 20.29 -57.87
C LYS A 88 29.24 19.83 -57.79
N ARG A 89 29.80 19.76 -56.58
CA ARG A 89 31.02 18.96 -56.30
C ARG A 89 30.65 17.47 -56.35
N ARG A 90 31.18 16.73 -57.33
CA ARG A 90 31.03 15.26 -57.46
C ARG A 90 32.00 14.57 -56.48
N GLY A 91 31.53 14.30 -55.26
CA GLY A 91 32.15 13.29 -54.39
C GLY A 91 31.74 11.88 -54.84
N ASN A 92 32.56 10.86 -54.54
CA ASN A 92 32.32 9.47 -54.96
C ASN A 92 31.05 8.91 -54.26
N PRO A 93 29.93 8.71 -54.97
CA PRO A 93 28.64 8.40 -54.37
C PRO A 93 28.57 6.97 -53.79
N ARG A 94 29.44 6.05 -54.25
CA ARG A 94 29.42 4.64 -53.83
C ARG A 94 30.00 4.42 -52.43
N SER A 95 31.09 5.11 -52.08
CA SER A 95 31.72 4.99 -50.76
C SER A 95 30.82 5.57 -49.65
N LEU A 96 30.20 6.72 -49.90
CA LEU A 96 29.23 7.34 -48.98
C LEU A 96 27.95 6.51 -48.79
N TYR A 97 27.45 5.91 -49.87
CA TYR A 97 26.29 5.01 -49.81
C TYR A 97 26.59 3.75 -48.99
N ASN A 98 27.73 3.10 -49.23
CA ASN A 98 28.13 1.90 -48.48
C ASN A 98 28.37 2.20 -46.99
N ALA A 99 28.98 3.34 -46.67
CA ALA A 99 29.17 3.78 -45.29
C ALA A 99 27.83 4.08 -44.59
N SER A 100 26.90 4.75 -45.26
CA SER A 100 25.55 5.00 -44.74
C SER A 100 24.76 3.72 -44.50
N LEU A 101 24.87 2.75 -45.41
CA LEU A 101 24.21 1.45 -45.29
C LEU A 101 24.78 0.65 -44.11
N ALA A 102 26.11 0.65 -43.93
CA ALA A 102 26.76 -0.01 -42.80
C ALA A 102 26.34 0.60 -41.45
N ILE A 103 26.25 1.93 -41.35
CA ILE A 103 25.78 2.63 -40.15
C ILE A 103 24.32 2.28 -39.83
N LEU A 104 23.45 2.22 -40.86
CA LEU A 104 22.06 1.82 -40.68
C LEU A 104 21.95 0.36 -40.21
N LEU A 105 22.75 -0.56 -40.77
CA LEU A 105 22.76 -1.96 -40.31
C LEU A 105 23.19 -2.07 -38.85
N ILE A 106 24.26 -1.38 -38.45
CA ILE A 106 24.70 -1.38 -37.04
C ILE A 106 23.64 -0.77 -36.14
N SER A 107 23.03 0.35 -36.54
CA SER A 107 21.97 0.99 -35.74
C SER A 107 20.74 0.10 -35.62
N THR A 108 20.42 -0.71 -36.65
CA THR A 108 19.33 -1.68 -36.57
C THR A 108 19.60 -2.76 -35.51
N ILE A 109 20.81 -3.31 -35.47
CA ILE A 109 21.20 -4.34 -34.49
C ILE A 109 21.17 -3.75 -33.08
N VAL A 110 21.71 -2.54 -32.89
CA VAL A 110 21.70 -1.85 -31.60
C VAL A 110 20.27 -1.52 -31.14
N ALA A 111 19.40 -1.05 -32.05
CA ALA A 111 18.02 -0.75 -31.74
C ALA A 111 17.25 -2.02 -31.33
N ILE A 112 17.39 -3.12 -32.09
CA ILE A 112 16.72 -4.39 -31.79
C ILE A 112 17.20 -4.93 -30.43
N SER A 113 18.52 -5.00 -30.21
CA SER A 113 19.07 -5.48 -28.93
C SER A 113 18.66 -4.60 -27.75
N GLY A 114 18.73 -3.28 -27.89
CA GLY A 114 18.28 -2.33 -26.88
C GLY A 114 16.79 -2.45 -26.56
N SER A 115 15.95 -2.59 -27.58
CA SER A 115 14.51 -2.82 -27.44
C SER A 115 14.19 -4.10 -26.68
N VAL A 116 14.90 -5.20 -26.95
CA VAL A 116 14.74 -6.48 -26.22
C VAL A 116 15.13 -6.31 -24.75
N VAL A 117 16.26 -5.68 -24.47
CA VAL A 117 16.73 -5.44 -23.09
C VAL A 117 15.76 -4.56 -22.31
N ILE A 118 15.24 -3.50 -22.94
CA ILE A 118 14.24 -2.61 -22.33
C ILE A 118 12.96 -3.40 -22.02
N TYR A 119 12.45 -4.16 -23.00
CA TYR A 119 11.22 -4.95 -22.83
C TYR A 119 11.32 -5.94 -21.66
N VAL A 120 12.40 -6.73 -21.61
CA VAL A 120 12.61 -7.72 -20.54
C VAL A 120 12.76 -7.06 -19.16
N ASN A 121 13.58 -6.02 -19.05
CA ASN A 121 13.84 -5.36 -17.77
C ASN A 121 12.64 -4.55 -17.26
N GLN A 122 11.80 -4.05 -18.16
CA GLN A 122 10.59 -3.34 -17.79
C GLN A 122 9.48 -4.27 -17.40
N HIS A 123 9.28 -5.37 -18.13
CA HIS A 123 8.32 -6.40 -17.77
C HIS A 123 8.58 -6.86 -16.33
N LYS A 124 9.82 -7.27 -16.04
CA LYS A 124 10.21 -7.74 -14.71
C LYS A 124 9.99 -6.69 -13.62
N PHE A 125 10.37 -5.44 -13.87
CA PHE A 125 10.19 -4.36 -12.89
C PHE A 125 8.72 -4.00 -12.68
N TYR A 126 7.94 -3.96 -13.76
CA TYR A 126 6.51 -3.71 -13.68
C TYR A 126 5.83 -4.79 -12.83
N ASP A 127 6.12 -6.06 -13.10
CA ASP A 127 5.50 -7.17 -12.36
C ASP A 127 5.92 -7.13 -10.88
N GLU A 128 7.21 -6.92 -10.59
CA GLU A 128 7.69 -6.80 -9.20
C GLU A 128 7.00 -5.65 -8.44
N VAL A 129 6.76 -4.50 -9.09
CA VAL A 129 6.04 -3.36 -8.47
C VAL A 129 4.54 -3.62 -8.38
N PHE A 130 3.95 -4.19 -9.42
CA PHE A 130 2.52 -4.51 -9.48
C PHE A 130 2.15 -5.52 -8.39
N ASP A 131 2.88 -6.64 -8.31
CA ASP A 131 2.64 -7.69 -7.31
C ASP A 131 2.81 -7.16 -5.88
N ALA A 132 3.81 -6.29 -5.64
CA ALA A 132 4.00 -5.65 -4.35
C ALA A 132 2.84 -4.71 -3.98
N MET A 133 2.38 -3.89 -4.92
CA MET A 133 1.25 -2.98 -4.70
C MET A 133 -0.06 -3.76 -4.51
N GLU A 134 -0.32 -4.79 -5.32
CA GLU A 134 -1.49 -5.65 -5.17
C GLU A 134 -1.50 -6.36 -3.82
N TYR A 135 -0.34 -6.90 -3.40
CA TYR A 135 -0.19 -7.52 -2.10
C TYR A 135 -0.49 -6.55 -0.95
N ILE A 136 0.10 -5.35 -0.95
CA ILE A 136 -0.19 -4.30 0.05
C ILE A 136 -1.69 -3.96 0.07
N MET A 137 -2.29 -3.79 -1.11
CA MET A 137 -3.70 -3.44 -1.25
C MET A 137 -4.60 -4.54 -0.66
N ASN A 138 -4.35 -5.81 -0.98
CA ASN A 138 -5.12 -6.93 -0.47
C ASN A 138 -5.01 -7.04 1.06
N LYS A 139 -3.83 -6.77 1.63
CA LYS A 139 -3.64 -6.69 3.08
C LYS A 139 -4.40 -5.52 3.70
N ALA A 140 -4.39 -4.35 3.07
CA ALA A 140 -5.13 -3.17 3.54
C ALA A 140 -6.66 -3.40 3.52
N VAL A 141 -7.19 -4.02 2.46
CA VAL A 141 -8.62 -4.40 2.37
C VAL A 141 -8.98 -5.43 3.46
N THR A 142 -8.12 -6.42 3.70
CA THR A 142 -8.34 -7.40 4.78
C THR A 142 -8.42 -6.73 6.15
N ILE A 143 -7.56 -5.74 6.43
CA ILE A 143 -7.64 -4.96 7.68
C ILE A 143 -8.96 -4.19 7.74
N LEU A 144 -9.34 -3.53 6.64
CA LEU A 144 -10.57 -2.74 6.56
C LEU A 144 -11.80 -3.61 6.88
N ASP A 145 -11.89 -4.80 6.32
CA ASP A 145 -13.01 -5.70 6.56
C ASP A 145 -13.06 -6.15 8.03
N LYS A 146 -11.92 -6.45 8.65
CA LYS A 146 -11.85 -6.77 10.08
C LYS A 146 -12.21 -5.58 10.97
N LEU A 147 -11.76 -4.37 10.63
CA LEU A 147 -12.13 -3.14 11.36
C LEU A 147 -13.62 -2.85 11.25
N LYS A 148 -14.22 -3.05 10.07
CA LYS A 148 -15.67 -2.91 9.88
C LYS A 148 -16.46 -3.88 10.75
N VAL A 149 -16.00 -5.13 10.90
CA VAL A 149 -16.63 -6.09 11.82
C VAL A 149 -16.63 -5.55 13.25
N VAL A 150 -15.52 -4.98 13.72
CA VAL A 150 -15.40 -4.36 15.06
C VAL A 150 -16.34 -3.17 15.21
N VAL A 151 -16.30 -2.22 14.27
CA VAL A 151 -17.14 -1.01 14.29
C VAL A 151 -18.62 -1.39 14.29
N ASN A 152 -19.04 -2.31 13.42
CA ASN A 152 -20.42 -2.76 13.37
C ASN A 152 -20.82 -3.46 14.67
N ALA A 153 -19.93 -4.24 15.29
CA ALA A 153 -20.21 -4.89 16.57
C ALA A 153 -20.39 -3.86 17.71
N PHE A 154 -19.55 -2.83 17.79
CA PHE A 154 -19.71 -1.75 18.78
C PHE A 154 -20.96 -0.90 18.54
N ALA A 155 -21.26 -0.54 17.29
CA ALA A 155 -22.49 0.18 16.94
C ALA A 155 -23.75 -0.63 17.30
N ASN A 156 -23.73 -1.94 17.05
CA ASN A 156 -24.80 -2.84 17.45
C ASN A 156 -24.92 -2.92 18.97
N ALA A 157 -23.80 -3.07 19.71
CA ALA A 157 -23.81 -3.06 21.18
C ALA A 157 -24.44 -1.77 21.74
N ALA A 158 -24.09 -0.61 21.17
CA ALA A 158 -24.62 0.69 21.60
C ALA A 158 -26.12 0.83 21.35
N SER A 159 -26.61 0.38 20.18
CA SER A 159 -28.06 0.44 19.88
C SER A 159 -28.87 -0.50 20.78
N MET A 160 -28.33 -1.65 21.14
CA MET A 160 -29.01 -2.64 21.98
C MET A 160 -29.12 -2.23 23.45
N ALA A 161 -28.22 -1.36 23.93
CA ALA A 161 -28.29 -0.76 25.27
C ALA A 161 -29.58 0.07 25.48
N SER A 162 -30.20 0.54 24.39
CA SER A 162 -31.47 1.29 24.43
C SER A 162 -32.72 0.41 24.50
N ASN A 163 -32.58 -0.90 24.26
CA ASN A 163 -33.64 -1.90 24.35
C ASN A 163 -33.52 -2.71 25.66
N GLN A 164 -34.33 -3.74 25.87
CA GLN A 164 -34.56 -4.47 27.13
C GLN A 164 -33.31 -5.00 27.90
N PHE A 165 -32.10 -4.83 27.39
CA PHE A 165 -30.83 -5.22 27.99
C PHE A 165 -30.00 -3.96 28.34
N SER A 166 -30.09 -3.48 29.57
CA SER A 166 -29.37 -2.27 30.00
C SER A 166 -27.88 -2.54 30.22
N LEU A 167 -27.02 -1.86 29.44
CA LEU A 167 -25.58 -1.75 29.73
C LEU A 167 -25.34 -0.61 30.74
N PRO A 168 -24.33 -0.72 31.63
CA PRO A 168 -23.94 0.39 32.50
C PRO A 168 -23.55 1.65 31.70
N PRO A 169 -23.91 2.86 32.13
CA PRO A 169 -23.61 4.11 31.41
C PRO A 169 -22.12 4.31 31.10
N ASP A 170 -21.25 3.90 32.02
CA ASP A 170 -19.79 4.01 31.88
C ASP A 170 -19.25 3.14 30.73
N VAL A 171 -19.84 1.95 30.54
CA VAL A 171 -19.49 1.04 29.45
C VAL A 171 -20.02 1.58 28.13
N LEU A 172 -21.21 2.16 28.12
CA LEU A 172 -21.82 2.75 26.91
C LEU A 172 -20.99 3.94 26.38
N GLY A 173 -20.55 4.85 27.27
CA GLY A 173 -19.70 5.97 26.88
C GLY A 173 -18.34 5.52 26.32
N SER A 174 -17.76 4.46 26.90
CA SER A 174 -16.51 3.86 26.42
C SER A 174 -16.67 3.21 25.05
N ILE A 175 -17.80 2.52 24.81
CA ILE A 175 -18.13 1.94 23.50
C ILE A 175 -18.20 3.03 22.42
N THR A 176 -18.92 4.13 22.68
CA THR A 176 -19.05 5.21 21.69
C THR A 176 -17.71 5.88 21.38
N TYR A 177 -16.87 6.10 22.40
CA TYR A 177 -15.54 6.68 22.23
C TYR A 177 -14.63 5.78 21.37
N VAL A 178 -14.56 4.49 21.70
CA VAL A 178 -13.77 3.51 20.94
C VAL A 178 -14.31 3.36 19.52
N ASN A 179 -15.63 3.34 19.34
CA ASN A 179 -16.25 3.21 18.02
C ASN A 179 -15.86 4.36 17.07
N ASP A 180 -15.94 5.61 17.53
CA ASP A 180 -15.60 6.79 16.70
C ASP A 180 -14.12 6.80 16.30
N LEU A 181 -13.25 6.39 17.23
CA LEU A 181 -11.82 6.31 17.03
C LEU A 181 -11.43 5.18 16.05
N VAL A 182 -12.02 3.99 16.20
CA VAL A 182 -11.82 2.85 15.28
C VAL A 182 -12.40 3.17 13.90
N THR A 183 -13.55 3.85 13.83
CA THR A 183 -14.16 4.28 12.56
C THR A 183 -13.25 5.24 11.81
N SER A 184 -12.65 6.21 12.50
CA SER A 184 -11.69 7.14 11.90
C SER A 184 -10.48 6.40 11.31
N MET A 185 -9.94 5.41 12.03
CA MET A 185 -8.82 4.59 11.56
C MET A 185 -9.19 3.67 10.39
N ALA A 186 -10.41 3.14 10.35
CA ALA A 186 -10.89 2.33 9.23
C ALA A 186 -10.91 3.10 7.89
N THR A 187 -11.06 4.43 7.92
CA THR A 187 -11.02 5.23 6.68
C THR A 187 -9.62 5.29 6.05
N LEU A 188 -8.55 5.13 6.83
CA LEU A 188 -7.17 5.25 6.33
C LEU A 188 -6.79 4.12 5.35
N PRO A 189 -6.93 2.82 5.67
CA PRO A 189 -6.69 1.74 4.70
C PRO A 189 -7.56 1.87 3.44
N GLN A 190 -8.79 2.36 3.57
CA GLN A 190 -9.71 2.54 2.44
C GLN A 190 -9.21 3.63 1.47
N LEU A 191 -8.79 4.78 2.02
CA LEU A 191 -8.21 5.87 1.23
C LEU A 191 -6.91 5.42 0.55
N GLN A 192 -6.04 4.71 1.27
CA GLN A 192 -4.78 4.21 0.73
C GLN A 192 -5.00 3.14 -0.35
N SER A 193 -5.89 2.17 -0.13
CA SER A 193 -6.22 1.12 -1.10
C SER A 193 -6.80 1.69 -2.39
N SER A 194 -7.73 2.66 -2.29
CA SER A 194 -8.30 3.32 -3.47
C SER A 194 -7.26 4.13 -4.25
N ALA A 195 -6.39 4.86 -3.54
CA ALA A 195 -5.28 5.58 -4.15
C ALA A 195 -4.28 4.66 -4.86
N MET A 196 -3.95 3.50 -4.26
CA MET A 196 -3.07 2.49 -4.87
C MET A 196 -3.70 1.86 -6.11
N ASN A 197 -4.97 1.49 -6.05
CA ASN A 197 -5.68 0.94 -7.21
C ASN A 197 -5.72 1.96 -8.37
N LEU A 198 -6.01 3.23 -8.05
CA LEU A 198 -5.96 4.31 -9.02
C LEU A 198 -4.55 4.47 -9.60
N ALA A 199 -3.49 4.44 -8.79
CA ALA A 199 -2.12 4.57 -9.26
C ALA A 199 -1.72 3.42 -10.21
N ILE A 200 -2.13 2.19 -9.93
CA ILE A 200 -1.90 1.02 -10.81
C ILE A 200 -2.53 1.26 -12.18
N HIS A 201 -3.82 1.61 -12.23
CA HIS A 201 -4.55 1.72 -13.48
C HIS A 201 -4.32 3.04 -14.24
N SER A 202 -4.10 4.15 -13.53
CA SER A 202 -3.95 5.47 -14.14
C SER A 202 -2.50 5.85 -14.46
N VAL A 203 -1.52 5.25 -13.77
CA VAL A 203 -0.10 5.60 -13.95
C VAL A 203 0.69 4.40 -14.46
N LEU A 204 0.69 3.28 -13.74
CA LEU A 204 1.60 2.17 -14.03
C LEU A 204 1.26 1.48 -15.35
N PHE A 205 -0.02 1.16 -15.60
CA PHE A 205 -0.46 0.51 -16.83
C PHE A 205 -0.29 1.39 -18.08
N PRO A 206 -0.73 2.66 -18.12
CA PRO A 206 -0.48 3.54 -19.25
C PRO A 206 1.00 3.76 -19.52
N ALA A 207 1.84 3.84 -18.48
CA ALA A 207 3.28 4.01 -18.65
C ALA A 207 3.95 2.78 -19.30
N ARG A 208 3.59 1.56 -18.89
CA ARG A 208 4.04 0.31 -19.55
C ARG A 208 3.56 0.25 -21.01
N LEU A 209 2.28 0.56 -21.24
CA LEU A 209 1.70 0.55 -22.58
C LEU A 209 2.40 1.56 -23.50
N ALA A 210 2.57 2.80 -23.05
CA ALA A 210 3.24 3.85 -23.80
C ALA A 210 4.67 3.44 -24.18
N LEU A 211 5.40 2.80 -23.27
CA LEU A 211 6.78 2.43 -23.55
C LEU A 211 6.89 1.24 -24.51
N ASN A 212 5.99 0.24 -24.40
CA ASN A 212 5.87 -0.82 -25.39
C ASN A 212 5.52 -0.29 -26.79
N ILE A 213 4.61 0.69 -26.88
CA ILE A 213 4.26 1.35 -28.15
C ILE A 213 5.50 2.04 -28.73
N ILE A 214 6.26 2.79 -27.93
CA ILE A 214 7.46 3.48 -28.40
C ILE A 214 8.51 2.48 -28.89
N VAL A 215 8.73 1.37 -28.18
CA VAL A 215 9.63 0.30 -28.62
C VAL A 215 9.21 -0.24 -30.00
N GLY A 216 7.92 -0.49 -30.21
CA GLY A 216 7.38 -0.91 -31.51
C GLY A 216 7.61 0.12 -32.61
N ILE A 217 7.38 1.42 -32.33
CA ILE A 217 7.61 2.51 -33.29
C ILE A 217 9.10 2.59 -33.66
N VAL A 218 10.02 2.47 -32.70
CA VAL A 218 11.46 2.50 -32.97
C VAL A 218 11.87 1.37 -33.90
N ILE A 219 11.41 0.13 -33.63
CA ILE A 219 11.70 -1.02 -34.49
C ILE A 219 11.13 -0.78 -35.91
N ALA A 220 9.89 -0.30 -36.02
CA ALA A 220 9.26 -0.02 -37.31
C ALA A 220 10.02 1.07 -38.10
N LEU A 221 10.43 2.17 -37.46
CA LEU A 221 11.19 3.24 -38.10
C LEU A 221 12.54 2.76 -38.60
N VAL A 222 13.21 1.91 -37.83
CA VAL A 222 14.52 1.35 -38.17
C VAL A 222 14.41 0.38 -39.36
N VAL A 223 13.40 -0.48 -39.38
CA VAL A 223 13.12 -1.41 -40.49
C VAL A 223 12.72 -0.66 -41.76
N LEU A 224 11.80 0.31 -41.65
CA LEU A 224 11.38 1.15 -42.77
C LEU A 224 12.54 2.00 -43.30
N GLY A 225 13.37 2.55 -42.41
CA GLY A 225 14.58 3.28 -42.78
C GLY A 225 15.56 2.42 -43.59
N LEU A 226 15.76 1.16 -43.17
CA LEU A 226 16.59 0.20 -43.91
C LEU A 226 15.98 -0.13 -45.28
N LEU A 227 14.68 -0.42 -45.34
CA LEU A 227 13.95 -0.72 -46.58
C LEU A 227 14.07 0.41 -47.60
N PHE A 228 13.78 1.66 -47.19
CA PHE A 228 13.83 2.81 -48.11
C PHE A 228 15.26 3.21 -48.49
N SER A 229 16.24 2.90 -47.66
CA SER A 229 17.66 3.06 -47.99
C SER A 229 18.10 2.08 -49.09
N ILE A 230 17.61 0.83 -49.05
CA ILE A 230 17.84 -0.18 -50.11
C ILE A 230 17.10 0.22 -51.40
N LEU A 231 15.86 0.69 -51.30
CA LEU A 231 15.06 1.16 -52.44
C LEU A 231 15.55 2.50 -53.02
N GLY A 232 16.50 3.17 -52.38
CA GLY A 232 17.08 4.43 -52.84
C GLY A 232 16.16 5.66 -52.72
N ILE A 233 15.09 5.59 -51.93
CA ILE A 233 14.10 6.67 -51.76
C ILE A 233 14.59 7.69 -50.73
N ARG A 234 15.44 8.62 -51.17
CA ARG A 234 16.16 9.56 -50.30
C ARG A 234 15.26 10.44 -49.42
N CYS A 235 14.16 10.96 -49.97
CA CYS A 235 13.27 11.88 -49.25
C CYS A 235 12.68 11.22 -47.99
N LEU A 236 12.24 9.97 -48.13
CA LEU A 236 11.59 9.23 -47.06
C LEU A 236 12.58 8.82 -45.96
N VAL A 237 13.82 8.48 -46.34
CA VAL A 237 14.92 8.22 -45.39
C VAL A 237 15.21 9.46 -44.54
N TYR A 238 15.27 10.66 -45.15
CA TYR A 238 15.48 11.90 -44.38
C TYR A 238 14.32 12.21 -43.44
N LEU A 239 13.07 12.00 -43.89
CA LEU A 239 11.89 12.20 -43.05
C LEU A 239 11.89 11.24 -41.84
N LEU A 240 12.17 9.96 -42.06
CA LEU A 240 12.29 8.96 -40.99
C LEU A 240 13.44 9.24 -40.03
N ALA A 241 14.56 9.77 -40.53
CA ALA A 241 15.68 10.17 -39.68
C ALA A 241 15.30 11.30 -38.73
N VAL A 242 14.56 12.32 -39.21
CA VAL A 242 14.05 13.41 -38.36
C VAL A 242 13.06 12.89 -37.31
N LEU A 243 12.13 11.99 -37.69
CA LEU A 243 11.21 11.35 -36.76
C LEU A 243 11.93 10.51 -35.70
N GLY A 244 12.90 9.69 -36.12
CA GLY A 244 13.72 8.89 -35.21
C GLY A 244 14.49 9.76 -34.23
N TRP A 245 14.98 10.91 -34.67
CA TRP A 245 15.65 11.88 -33.81
C TRP A 245 14.74 12.42 -32.70
N ALA A 246 13.52 12.83 -33.06
CA ALA A 246 12.53 13.31 -32.09
C ALA A 246 12.14 12.22 -31.07
N ILE A 247 12.01 10.98 -31.51
CA ILE A 247 11.69 9.84 -30.63
C ILE A 247 12.82 9.55 -29.64
N ILE A 248 14.09 9.69 -30.04
CA ILE A 248 15.22 9.53 -29.10
C ILE A 248 15.13 10.57 -27.97
N VAL A 249 14.77 11.82 -28.27
CA VAL A 249 14.57 12.86 -27.23
C VAL A 249 13.45 12.44 -26.27
N LEU A 250 12.31 12.00 -26.80
CA LEU A 250 11.19 11.52 -26.00
C LEU A 250 11.58 10.33 -25.11
N LEU A 251 12.33 9.37 -25.65
CA LEU A 251 12.83 8.20 -24.93
C LEU A 251 13.77 8.58 -23.78
N LEU A 252 14.66 9.57 -23.98
CA LEU A 252 15.56 10.03 -22.93
C LEU A 252 14.79 10.71 -21.78
N ILE A 253 13.77 11.51 -22.11
CA ILE A 253 12.90 12.15 -21.11
C ILE A 253 12.12 11.10 -20.32
N LEU A 254 11.49 10.13 -21.00
CA LEU A 254 10.78 9.03 -20.35
C LEU A 254 11.71 8.19 -19.48
N SER A 255 12.92 7.89 -19.98
CA SER A 255 13.94 7.16 -19.22
C SER A 255 14.36 7.91 -17.95
N ALA A 256 14.47 9.25 -18.01
CA ALA A 256 14.74 10.08 -16.84
C ALA A 256 13.62 9.97 -15.80
N LEU A 257 12.35 10.03 -16.22
CA LEU A 257 11.19 9.86 -15.34
C LEU A 257 11.15 8.47 -14.69
N PHE A 258 11.37 7.40 -15.47
CA PHE A 258 11.45 6.05 -14.93
C PHE A 258 12.63 5.85 -13.97
N LEU A 259 13.76 6.52 -14.21
CA LEU A 259 14.90 6.47 -13.30
C LEU A 259 14.58 7.12 -11.95
N VAL A 260 13.89 8.27 -11.95
CA VAL A 260 13.39 8.92 -10.72
C VAL A 260 12.49 7.96 -9.95
N PHE A 261 11.53 7.33 -10.62
CA PHE A 261 10.62 6.37 -10.01
C PHE A 261 11.37 5.17 -9.40
N ARG A 262 12.28 4.54 -10.15
CA ARG A 262 13.09 3.42 -9.66
C ARG A 262 13.92 3.79 -8.43
N ILE A 263 14.49 4.99 -8.42
CA ILE A 263 15.26 5.47 -7.28
C ILE A 263 14.35 5.63 -6.05
N ALA A 264 13.19 6.28 -6.20
CA ALA A 264 12.25 6.50 -5.10
C ALA A 264 11.74 5.18 -4.50
N VAL A 265 11.35 4.20 -5.33
CA VAL A 265 10.92 2.87 -4.88
C VAL A 265 12.04 2.15 -4.14
N ALA A 266 13.26 2.20 -4.67
CA ALA A 266 14.39 1.52 -4.05
C ALA A 266 14.83 2.20 -2.73
N ASP A 267 14.63 3.51 -2.59
CA ASP A 267 14.85 4.23 -1.33
C ASP A 267 13.78 3.86 -0.29
N ALA A 268 12.51 3.78 -0.70
CA ALA A 268 11.41 3.31 0.14
C ALA A 268 11.63 1.87 0.62
N CYS A 269 12.13 0.97 -0.22
CA CYS A 269 12.48 -0.40 0.17
C CYS A 269 13.54 -0.47 1.28
N VAL A 270 14.59 0.36 1.19
CA VAL A 270 15.61 0.41 2.25
C VAL A 270 15.05 1.06 3.51
N ALA A 271 14.21 2.09 3.38
CA ALA A 271 13.55 2.70 4.52
C ALA A 271 12.62 1.71 5.24
N MET A 272 11.86 0.90 4.49
CA MET A 272 11.02 -0.17 5.05
C MET A 272 11.87 -1.23 5.77
N GLU A 273 12.97 -1.70 5.16
CA GLU A 273 13.88 -2.69 5.78
C GLU A 273 14.51 -2.18 7.09
N GLU A 274 14.94 -0.91 7.12
CA GLU A 274 15.48 -0.29 8.33
C GLU A 274 14.42 -0.11 9.42
N TRP A 275 13.19 0.24 9.03
CA TRP A 275 12.07 0.37 9.96
C TRP A 275 11.66 -0.98 10.55
N VAL A 276 11.55 -2.03 9.73
CA VAL A 276 11.22 -3.40 10.19
C VAL A 276 12.22 -3.90 11.24
N ARG A 277 13.49 -3.50 11.15
CA ARG A 277 14.51 -3.84 12.15
C ARG A 277 14.38 -3.05 13.47
N ASN A 278 13.82 -1.83 13.43
CA ASN A 278 13.73 -0.94 14.60
C ASN A 278 12.36 -0.22 14.69
N PRO A 279 11.24 -0.97 14.83
CA PRO A 279 9.90 -0.40 14.72
C PRO A 279 9.52 0.54 15.87
N THR A 280 10.21 0.48 17.01
CA THR A 280 9.94 1.30 18.21
C THR A 280 10.52 2.72 18.14
N THR A 281 11.33 3.03 17.13
CA THR A 281 11.93 4.36 16.98
C THR A 281 11.00 5.29 16.21
N ASN A 282 10.90 6.54 16.65
CA ASN A 282 10.09 7.52 15.94
C ASN A 282 10.75 7.86 14.59
N SER A 283 10.02 7.68 13.49
CA SER A 283 10.55 7.83 12.14
C SER A 283 9.47 8.32 11.18
N THR A 284 9.88 8.77 10.00
CA THR A 284 8.98 9.24 8.93
C THR A 284 8.01 8.14 8.45
N MET A 285 8.38 6.86 8.58
CA MET A 285 7.51 5.74 8.21
C MET A 285 6.26 5.65 9.11
N ASN A 286 6.36 6.01 10.39
CA ASN A 286 5.23 5.91 11.33
C ASN A 286 4.04 6.78 10.93
N GLN A 287 4.26 7.84 10.14
CA GLN A 287 3.21 8.74 9.65
C GLN A 287 2.38 8.11 8.54
N VAL A 288 2.91 7.08 7.86
CA VAL A 288 2.29 6.41 6.72
C VAL A 288 1.51 5.16 7.13
N LEU A 289 1.86 4.57 8.29
CA LEU A 289 1.35 3.28 8.72
C LEU A 289 0.05 3.41 9.53
N PRO A 290 -0.99 2.58 9.27
CA PRO A 290 -2.27 2.62 9.95
C PRO A 290 -2.21 1.92 11.34
N CYS A 291 -1.20 2.24 12.14
CA CYS A 291 -1.05 1.69 13.48
C CYS A 291 -1.92 2.43 14.49
N LEU A 292 -2.68 1.70 15.34
CA LEU A 292 -3.25 2.30 16.55
C LEU A 292 -2.13 2.52 17.57
N ASN A 293 -2.25 3.59 18.37
CA ASN A 293 -1.44 3.67 19.57
C ASN A 293 -1.78 2.49 20.48
N SER A 294 -0.76 1.82 21.03
CA SER A 294 -0.90 0.71 21.98
C SER A 294 -1.96 0.95 23.06
N THR A 295 -2.01 2.17 23.61
CA THR A 295 -2.99 2.56 24.63
C THR A 295 -4.44 2.48 24.15
N ILE A 296 -4.69 2.89 22.92
CA ILE A 296 -6.04 2.90 22.32
C ILE A 296 -6.49 1.47 22.02
N ALA A 297 -5.57 0.63 21.54
CA ALA A 297 -5.89 -0.76 21.25
C ALA A 297 -6.15 -1.58 22.53
N ASP A 298 -5.39 -1.33 23.59
CA ASP A 298 -5.61 -1.92 24.91
C ASP A 298 -6.96 -1.48 25.49
N GLU A 299 -7.32 -0.21 25.33
CA GLU A 299 -8.63 0.31 25.72
C GLU A 299 -9.75 -0.34 24.90
N ALA A 300 -9.62 -0.42 23.57
CA ALA A 300 -10.60 -1.08 22.71
C ALA A 300 -10.79 -2.56 23.07
N LEU A 301 -9.69 -3.26 23.40
CA LEU A 301 -9.73 -4.65 23.84
C LEU A 301 -10.35 -4.80 25.23
N SER A 302 -10.08 -3.87 26.15
CA SER A 302 -10.69 -3.85 27.48
C SER A 302 -12.20 -3.61 27.39
N VAL A 303 -12.62 -2.62 26.61
CA VAL A 303 -14.03 -2.31 26.38
C VAL A 303 -14.74 -3.47 25.71
N SER A 304 -14.14 -4.12 24.69
CA SER A 304 -14.75 -5.28 24.04
C SER A 304 -14.98 -6.43 25.03
N LYS A 305 -14.00 -6.76 25.89
CA LYS A 305 -14.15 -7.76 26.96
C LYS A 305 -15.24 -7.42 27.95
N ALA A 306 -15.30 -6.16 28.40
CA ALA A 306 -16.32 -5.69 29.31
C ALA A 306 -17.71 -5.80 28.67
N THR A 307 -17.86 -5.39 27.41
CA THR A 307 -19.12 -5.51 26.67
C THR A 307 -19.56 -6.98 26.55
N VAL A 308 -18.67 -7.89 26.19
CA VAL A 308 -18.96 -9.34 26.14
C VAL A 308 -19.43 -9.84 27.50
N TYR A 309 -18.70 -9.49 28.57
CA TYR A 309 -19.01 -9.91 29.93
C TYR A 309 -20.42 -9.46 30.34
N PHE A 310 -20.75 -8.17 30.16
CA PHE A 310 -22.04 -7.63 30.55
C PHE A 310 -23.18 -8.16 29.69
N ILE A 311 -22.98 -8.28 28.38
CA ILE A 311 -24.00 -8.83 27.48
C ILE A 311 -24.38 -10.25 27.90
N VAL A 312 -23.39 -11.15 28.02
CA VAL A 312 -23.66 -12.55 28.37
C VAL A 312 -24.29 -12.68 29.75
N ASN A 313 -23.83 -11.89 30.73
CA ASN A 313 -24.41 -11.92 32.07
C ASN A 313 -25.86 -11.42 32.08
N SER A 314 -26.18 -10.38 31.32
CA SER A 314 -27.54 -9.88 31.15
C SER A 314 -28.44 -10.90 30.43
N THR A 315 -27.92 -11.62 29.42
CA THR A 315 -28.64 -12.74 28.79
C THR A 315 -28.94 -13.85 29.80
N ASN A 316 -27.95 -14.26 30.60
CA ASN A 316 -28.17 -15.25 31.66
C ASN A 316 -29.17 -14.80 32.74
N GLN A 317 -29.21 -13.49 33.06
CA GLN A 317 -30.21 -12.93 33.96
C GLN A 317 -31.61 -12.98 33.35
N PHE A 318 -31.75 -12.68 32.07
CA PHE A 318 -33.01 -12.81 31.35
C PHE A 318 -33.48 -14.28 31.28
N ASP A 319 -32.58 -15.20 30.94
CA ASP A 319 -32.90 -16.63 30.86
C ASP A 319 -33.41 -17.15 32.20
N ASN A 320 -32.70 -16.85 33.30
CA ASN A 320 -33.09 -17.30 34.63
C ASN A 320 -34.31 -16.54 35.20
N GLY A 321 -34.41 -15.24 34.93
CA GLY A 321 -35.42 -14.36 35.53
C GLY A 321 -36.75 -14.32 34.78
N VAL A 322 -36.74 -14.56 33.47
CA VAL A 322 -37.89 -14.43 32.57
C VAL A 322 -38.22 -15.75 31.88
N ALA A 323 -37.29 -16.36 31.15
CA ALA A 323 -37.57 -17.54 30.33
C ALA A 323 -37.79 -18.81 31.18
N ASN A 324 -36.91 -19.05 32.15
CA ASN A 324 -36.89 -20.23 33.01
C ASN A 324 -37.80 -20.08 34.24
N LYS A 325 -38.04 -18.84 34.71
CA LYS A 325 -38.85 -18.58 35.90
C LYS A 325 -40.34 -18.72 35.59
N ARG A 326 -41.02 -19.64 36.30
CA ARG A 326 -42.50 -19.72 36.32
C ARG A 326 -43.09 -18.42 36.85
N SER A 327 -43.69 -17.64 35.96
CA SER A 327 -44.36 -16.38 36.32
C SER A 327 -45.73 -16.66 36.90
N ASN A 328 -45.99 -16.12 38.11
CA ASN A 328 -47.33 -15.91 38.66
C ASN A 328 -47.87 -14.50 38.31
N LEU A 329 -47.16 -13.74 37.46
CA LEU A 329 -47.29 -12.28 37.31
C LEU A 329 -48.17 -11.86 36.12
N GLY A 330 -49.17 -12.65 35.75
CA GLY A 330 -50.22 -12.25 34.81
C GLY A 330 -49.80 -12.05 33.34
N LEU A 331 -48.53 -12.30 32.99
CA LEU A 331 -48.09 -12.40 31.60
C LEU A 331 -48.29 -13.86 31.14
N SER A 332 -49.35 -14.08 30.38
CA SER A 332 -49.84 -15.39 29.96
C SER A 332 -48.92 -16.08 28.94
N TYR A 333 -47.80 -16.67 29.38
CA TYR A 333 -46.96 -17.54 28.55
C TYR A 333 -46.94 -18.98 29.08
N ASN A 334 -47.25 -19.95 28.23
CA ASN A 334 -47.26 -21.36 28.57
C ASN A 334 -45.82 -21.92 28.58
N GLN A 335 -45.11 -21.75 29.70
CA GLN A 335 -43.72 -22.19 29.92
C GLN A 335 -43.56 -23.72 30.11
N SER A 336 -44.24 -24.52 29.30
CA SER A 336 -44.24 -25.99 29.45
C SER A 336 -43.00 -26.69 28.86
N GLY A 337 -42.11 -25.96 28.17
CA GLY A 337 -40.89 -26.51 27.58
C GLY A 337 -39.73 -26.75 28.58
N PRO A 338 -38.67 -27.47 28.15
CA PRO A 338 -37.44 -27.65 28.94
C PRO A 338 -36.79 -26.30 29.26
N LEU A 339 -36.01 -26.25 30.34
CA LEU A 339 -35.30 -25.04 30.76
C LEU A 339 -34.17 -24.73 29.78
N LEU A 340 -33.98 -23.44 29.48
CA LEU A 340 -32.82 -22.97 28.74
C LEU A 340 -31.55 -23.28 29.54
N PRO A 341 -30.52 -23.86 28.90
CA PRO A 341 -29.21 -24.01 29.50
C PRO A 341 -28.54 -22.65 29.67
N PRO A 342 -27.65 -22.48 30.66
CA PRO A 342 -26.93 -21.23 30.87
C PRO A 342 -25.96 -20.96 29.70
N LEU A 343 -25.84 -19.69 29.33
CA LEU A 343 -24.86 -19.22 28.37
C LEU A 343 -23.48 -19.14 29.02
N CYS A 344 -22.47 -19.70 28.37
CA CYS A 344 -21.09 -19.55 28.78
C CYS A 344 -20.63 -18.11 28.57
N ASN A 345 -20.10 -17.49 29.63
CA ASN A 345 -19.39 -16.23 29.50
C ASN A 345 -17.90 -16.52 29.33
N PRO A 346 -17.30 -16.31 28.16
CA PRO A 346 -15.88 -16.60 27.97
C PRO A 346 -14.96 -15.62 28.73
N ILE A 347 -15.53 -14.58 29.35
CA ILE A 347 -14.82 -13.55 30.11
C ILE A 347 -15.20 -13.65 31.60
N ASN A 348 -14.20 -13.59 32.47
CA ASN A 348 -14.38 -13.51 33.92
C ASN A 348 -14.66 -12.06 34.37
N ALA A 349 -15.09 -11.88 35.62
CA ALA A 349 -15.31 -10.56 36.21
C ALA A 349 -14.03 -9.69 36.31
N ASP A 350 -12.85 -10.31 36.30
CA ASP A 350 -11.53 -9.67 36.26
C ASP A 350 -11.03 -9.44 34.81
N MET A 351 -11.89 -9.64 33.79
CA MET A 351 -11.60 -9.49 32.36
C MET A 351 -10.55 -10.46 31.79
N THR A 352 -10.28 -11.58 32.49
CA THR A 352 -9.49 -12.69 31.93
C THR A 352 -10.36 -13.65 31.14
N TYR A 353 -9.75 -14.39 30.21
CA TYR A 353 -10.42 -15.46 29.50
C TYR A 353 -10.66 -16.68 30.39
N ARG A 354 -11.80 -17.35 30.22
CA ARG A 354 -12.09 -18.65 30.83
C ARG A 354 -12.64 -19.64 29.82
N SER A 355 -12.47 -20.93 30.10
CA SER A 355 -13.13 -21.99 29.36
C SER A 355 -14.56 -22.21 29.89
N CYS A 356 -15.45 -22.64 28.99
CA CYS A 356 -16.82 -23.00 29.33
C CYS A 356 -16.87 -24.29 30.14
N LEU A 357 -17.76 -24.35 31.12
CA LEU A 357 -18.00 -25.52 31.96
C LEU A 357 -18.96 -26.50 31.26
N PRO A 358 -18.89 -27.81 31.58
CA PRO A 358 -19.86 -28.77 31.08
C PRO A 358 -21.30 -28.37 31.43
N GLY A 359 -22.18 -28.28 30.43
CA GLY A 359 -23.57 -27.85 30.58
C GLY A 359 -23.83 -26.36 30.31
N GLU A 360 -22.78 -25.55 30.10
CA GLU A 360 -22.91 -24.21 29.52
C GLU A 360 -22.90 -24.29 27.99
N VAL A 361 -23.67 -23.41 27.34
CA VAL A 361 -23.67 -23.27 25.87
C VAL A 361 -22.60 -22.28 25.45
N ASP A 362 -21.78 -22.61 24.46
CA ASP A 362 -20.82 -21.67 23.89
C ASP A 362 -21.55 -20.58 23.08
N ILE A 363 -21.14 -19.31 23.24
CA ILE A 363 -21.66 -18.17 22.48
C ILE A 363 -21.62 -18.37 20.96
N ALA A 364 -20.71 -19.20 20.44
CA ALA A 364 -20.62 -19.55 19.02
C ALA A 364 -21.80 -20.42 18.54
N ASN A 365 -22.36 -21.25 19.41
CA ASN A 365 -23.37 -22.26 19.04
C ASN A 365 -24.77 -21.95 19.58
N VAL A 366 -24.96 -20.78 20.22
CA VAL A 366 -26.23 -20.40 20.85
C VAL A 366 -27.40 -20.43 19.89
N SER A 367 -27.22 -19.98 18.65
CA SER A 367 -28.32 -19.95 17.67
C SER A 367 -28.92 -21.34 17.47
N GLU A 368 -28.09 -22.36 17.27
CA GLU A 368 -28.55 -23.74 17.07
C GLU A 368 -29.11 -24.36 18.34
N GLU A 369 -28.52 -24.05 19.50
CA GLU A 369 -28.95 -24.64 20.76
C GLU A 369 -30.27 -24.04 21.25
N PHE A 370 -30.44 -22.72 21.16
CA PHE A 370 -31.63 -22.02 21.66
C PHE A 370 -32.82 -22.13 20.70
N ASP A 371 -32.61 -22.46 19.42
CA ASP A 371 -33.67 -22.73 18.44
C ASP A 371 -34.60 -23.86 18.90
N LYS A 372 -34.02 -24.88 19.57
CA LYS A 372 -34.73 -26.04 20.13
C LYS A 372 -35.74 -25.67 21.22
N TYR A 373 -35.65 -24.46 21.76
CA TYR A 373 -36.50 -23.96 22.85
C TYR A 373 -37.57 -22.97 22.37
N LYS A 374 -37.63 -22.72 21.06
CA LYS A 374 -38.68 -21.90 20.45
C LYS A 374 -40.05 -22.57 20.57
N CYS A 375 -41.05 -21.76 20.88
CA CYS A 375 -42.45 -22.15 20.77
C CYS A 375 -43.07 -21.60 19.48
N GLN A 376 -44.12 -22.25 19.00
CA GLN A 376 -45.01 -21.68 18.01
C GLN A 376 -45.89 -20.62 18.69
N ALA A 377 -45.78 -19.36 18.27
CA ALA A 377 -46.55 -18.26 18.85
C ALA A 377 -47.95 -18.13 18.21
N SER A 378 -48.95 -17.80 19.02
CA SER A 378 -50.26 -17.36 18.56
C SER A 378 -50.21 -15.93 18.00
N GLY A 379 -51.28 -15.49 17.33
CA GLY A 379 -51.39 -14.10 16.83
C GLY A 379 -51.30 -13.01 17.91
N SER A 380 -51.40 -13.37 19.20
CA SER A 380 -51.22 -12.48 20.35
C SER A 380 -49.81 -12.52 20.96
N GLY A 381 -48.86 -13.23 20.35
CA GLY A 381 -47.47 -13.33 20.82
C GLY A 381 -47.26 -14.28 21.98
N ILE A 382 -48.18 -15.23 22.19
CA ILE A 382 -48.13 -16.21 23.28
C ILE A 382 -47.73 -17.59 22.74
N CYS A 383 -46.88 -18.32 23.46
CA CYS A 383 -46.55 -19.70 23.10
C CYS A 383 -47.79 -20.61 23.10
N ALA A 384 -48.15 -21.13 21.93
CA ALA A 384 -49.20 -22.11 21.72
C ALA A 384 -48.69 -23.56 21.81
N SER A 385 -47.39 -23.79 21.52
CA SER A 385 -46.71 -25.08 21.69
C SER A 385 -45.78 -25.06 22.93
N PRO A 386 -45.33 -26.23 23.42
CA PRO A 386 -44.27 -26.30 24.42
C PRO A 386 -43.02 -25.57 23.93
N GLY A 387 -42.49 -24.68 24.76
CA GLY A 387 -41.28 -23.90 24.50
C GLY A 387 -41.14 -22.79 25.53
N ARG A 388 -40.04 -22.04 25.46
CA ARG A 388 -39.70 -20.97 26.40
C ARG A 388 -39.44 -19.63 25.73
N LEU A 389 -39.07 -19.65 24.45
CA LEU A 389 -38.83 -18.45 23.66
C LEU A 389 -39.92 -18.29 22.60
N THR A 390 -40.54 -17.12 22.51
CA THR A 390 -41.30 -16.74 21.32
C THR A 390 -40.32 -16.43 20.18
N PRO A 391 -40.74 -16.50 18.90
CA PRO A 391 -39.88 -16.12 17.78
C PRO A 391 -39.24 -14.74 17.96
N TYR A 392 -40.02 -13.76 18.42
CA TYR A 392 -39.51 -12.41 18.72
C TYR A 392 -38.43 -12.40 19.82
N MET A 393 -38.66 -13.10 20.94
CA MET A 393 -37.67 -13.17 22.03
C MET A 393 -36.39 -13.86 21.58
N TYR A 394 -36.51 -14.94 20.80
CA TYR A 394 -35.36 -15.62 20.22
C TYR A 394 -34.57 -14.67 19.32
N ASP A 395 -35.23 -13.98 18.38
CA ASP A 395 -34.53 -13.11 17.43
C ASP A 395 -33.78 -11.98 18.14
N GLN A 396 -34.39 -11.39 19.19
CA GLN A 396 -33.74 -10.39 20.03
C GLN A 396 -32.54 -10.96 20.78
N LEU A 397 -32.69 -12.14 21.39
CA LEU A 397 -31.64 -12.76 22.19
C LEU A 397 -30.45 -13.20 21.32
N ILE A 398 -30.70 -13.78 20.15
CA ILE A 398 -29.65 -14.15 19.20
C ILE A 398 -28.93 -12.92 18.67
N ALA A 399 -29.67 -11.84 18.35
CA ALA A 399 -29.05 -10.59 17.94
C ALA A 399 -28.07 -10.07 19.01
N VAL A 400 -28.46 -10.16 20.29
CA VAL A 400 -27.63 -9.71 21.43
C VAL A 400 -26.38 -10.57 21.57
N VAL A 401 -26.54 -11.89 21.54
CA VAL A 401 -25.41 -12.81 21.69
C VAL A 401 -24.44 -12.73 20.51
N ASN A 402 -24.94 -12.53 19.29
CA ASN A 402 -24.09 -12.36 18.10
C ASN A 402 -23.15 -11.15 18.20
N VAL A 403 -23.57 -10.08 18.89
CA VAL A 403 -22.68 -8.94 19.18
C VAL A 403 -21.52 -9.38 20.09
N SER A 404 -21.82 -10.13 21.15
CA SER A 404 -20.79 -10.65 22.05
C SER A 404 -19.82 -11.59 21.35
N TYR A 405 -20.32 -12.47 20.47
CA TYR A 405 -19.48 -13.34 19.65
C TYR A 405 -18.57 -12.55 18.69
N SER A 406 -19.10 -11.51 18.05
CA SER A 406 -18.34 -10.65 17.14
C SER A 406 -17.21 -9.90 17.86
N LEU A 407 -17.48 -9.35 19.04
CA LEU A 407 -16.48 -8.66 19.85
C LEU A 407 -15.43 -9.63 20.44
N TYR A 408 -15.86 -10.83 20.85
CA TYR A 408 -14.97 -11.86 21.37
C TYR A 408 -13.97 -12.34 20.31
N THR A 409 -14.45 -12.66 19.10
CA THR A 409 -13.62 -13.13 17.98
C THR A 409 -12.72 -12.03 17.40
N ALA A 410 -13.09 -10.76 17.56
CA ALA A 410 -12.27 -9.63 17.14
C ALA A 410 -11.12 -9.29 18.12
N GLY A 411 -11.13 -9.81 19.35
CA GLY A 411 -10.13 -9.53 20.37
C GLY A 411 -8.66 -9.73 19.93
N PRO A 412 -8.30 -10.90 19.34
CA PRO A 412 -6.94 -11.12 18.83
C PRO A 412 -6.51 -10.11 17.77
N PHE A 413 -7.42 -9.71 16.88
CA PHE A 413 -7.14 -8.73 15.85
C PHE A 413 -6.87 -7.34 16.45
N LEU A 414 -7.66 -6.91 17.45
CA LEU A 414 -7.43 -5.65 18.16
C LEU A 414 -6.04 -5.62 18.84
N ALA A 415 -5.62 -6.75 19.41
CA ALA A 415 -4.28 -6.89 19.98
C ALA A 415 -3.18 -6.78 18.91
N GLU A 416 -3.35 -7.43 17.75
CA GLU A 416 -2.41 -7.33 16.62
C GLU A 416 -2.27 -5.89 16.08
N VAL A 417 -3.40 -5.18 15.99
CA VAL A 417 -3.45 -3.79 15.53
C VAL A 417 -2.76 -2.85 16.52
N GLY A 418 -2.93 -3.07 17.83
CA GLY A 418 -2.26 -2.30 18.88
C GLY A 418 -0.75 -2.49 18.94
N GLN A 419 -0.27 -3.69 18.61
CA GLN A 419 1.15 -4.01 18.60
C GLN A 419 1.83 -3.71 17.26
N CYS A 420 1.11 -3.15 16.28
CA CYS A 420 1.56 -3.03 14.89
C CYS A 420 2.08 -4.34 14.27
N SER A 421 1.77 -5.50 14.84
CA SER A 421 2.38 -6.78 14.45
C SER A 421 1.97 -7.17 13.04
N PHE A 422 0.74 -6.84 12.65
CA PHE A 422 0.26 -7.00 11.28
C PHE A 422 1.08 -6.19 10.27
N VAL A 423 1.34 -4.92 10.58
CA VAL A 423 2.11 -4.02 9.71
C VAL A 423 3.54 -4.50 9.62
N LEU A 424 4.14 -4.88 10.75
CA LEU A 424 5.48 -5.45 10.79
C LEU A 424 5.58 -6.70 9.92
N LYS A 425 4.64 -7.64 10.05
CA LYS A 425 4.59 -8.86 9.24
C LYS A 425 4.47 -8.55 7.75
N THR A 426 3.55 -7.66 7.39
CA THR A 426 3.30 -7.24 6.00
C THR A 426 4.54 -6.59 5.39
N LEU A 427 5.16 -5.64 6.10
CA LEU A 427 6.38 -4.98 5.63
C LEU A 427 7.57 -5.93 5.55
N THR A 428 7.68 -6.89 6.49
CA THR A 428 8.72 -7.93 6.44
C THR A 428 8.58 -8.80 5.19
N GLU A 429 7.36 -9.26 4.89
CA GLU A 429 7.08 -10.04 3.68
C GLU A 429 7.40 -9.24 2.41
N ILE A 430 7.12 -7.93 2.40
CA ILE A 430 7.45 -7.02 1.30
C ILE A 430 8.96 -6.85 1.13
N THR A 431 9.68 -6.58 2.23
CA THR A 431 11.12 -6.36 2.21
C THR A 431 11.89 -7.61 1.81
N ASP A 432 11.40 -8.78 2.19
CA ASP A 432 12.07 -10.05 1.90
C ASP A 432 11.75 -10.56 0.50
N SER A 433 10.50 -10.42 0.04
CA SER A 433 10.05 -11.04 -1.22
C SER A 433 10.17 -10.11 -2.42
N TYR A 434 9.91 -8.81 -2.26
CA TYR A 434 9.77 -7.88 -3.39
C TYR A 434 10.92 -6.86 -3.48
N CYS A 435 11.42 -6.37 -2.34
CA CYS A 435 12.50 -5.38 -2.34
C CYS A 435 13.87 -5.86 -2.88
N PRO A 436 14.28 -7.15 -2.85
CA PRO A 436 15.57 -7.55 -3.39
C PRO A 436 15.71 -7.28 -4.90
N GLY A 437 14.63 -7.42 -5.67
CA GLY A 437 14.61 -7.09 -7.11
C GLY A 437 14.76 -5.57 -7.35
N LEU A 438 14.02 -4.79 -6.57
CA LEU A 438 13.96 -3.33 -6.64
C LEU A 438 15.25 -2.64 -6.17
N ARG A 439 16.01 -3.25 -5.24
CA ARG A 439 17.25 -2.69 -4.67
C ARG A 439 18.47 -2.82 -5.58
N ARG A 440 18.51 -3.82 -6.47
CA ARG A 440 19.69 -4.19 -7.29
C ARG A 440 20.21 -3.06 -8.19
N ALA A 441 19.40 -2.04 -8.50
CA ALA A 441 19.77 -0.93 -9.39
C ALA A 441 20.93 -0.03 -8.90
N LYS A 442 21.41 -0.14 -7.64
CA LYS A 442 22.56 0.64 -7.13
C LYS A 442 23.65 -0.17 -6.42
N GLN A 443 23.46 -1.47 -6.18
CA GLN A 443 24.45 -2.28 -5.45
C GLN A 443 25.78 -2.35 -6.21
N GLN A 444 25.72 -2.43 -7.55
CA GLN A 444 26.91 -2.41 -8.42
C GLN A 444 27.63 -1.04 -8.45
N LEU A 445 26.92 0.07 -8.26
CA LEU A 445 27.54 1.41 -8.25
C LEU A 445 28.17 1.74 -6.88
N TRP A 446 27.59 1.23 -5.79
CA TRP A 446 28.12 1.35 -4.44
C TRP A 446 29.34 0.45 -4.22
N GLU A 447 29.30 -0.79 -4.72
CA GLU A 447 30.47 -1.67 -4.71
C GLU A 447 31.61 -1.11 -5.58
N ALA A 448 31.31 -0.53 -6.75
CA ALA A 448 32.32 0.17 -7.55
C ALA A 448 32.92 1.41 -6.86
N LYS A 449 32.12 2.18 -6.10
CA LYS A 449 32.63 3.30 -5.29
C LYS A 449 33.47 2.84 -4.10
N ARG A 450 33.07 1.74 -3.44
CA ARG A 450 33.83 1.13 -2.33
C ARG A 450 35.15 0.55 -2.84
N TYR A 451 35.15 -0.10 -4.00
CA TYR A 451 36.37 -0.59 -4.65
C TYR A 451 37.29 0.56 -5.08
N LYS A 452 36.72 1.69 -5.53
CA LYS A 452 37.48 2.89 -5.89
C LYS A 452 38.04 3.64 -4.68
N SER A 453 37.38 3.63 -3.52
CA SER A 453 37.93 4.24 -2.30
C SER A 453 39.01 3.36 -1.64
N LEU A 454 38.95 2.04 -1.82
CA LEU A 454 39.99 1.11 -1.40
C LEU A 454 41.21 1.10 -2.35
N SER A 455 41.03 1.41 -3.64
CA SER A 455 42.13 1.47 -4.61
C SER A 455 42.88 2.81 -4.65
N THR A 456 42.33 3.87 -4.03
CA THR A 456 43.00 5.17 -3.87
C THR A 456 43.59 5.37 -2.47
N GLY A 457 44.08 4.31 -1.84
CA GLY A 457 44.98 4.43 -0.68
C GLY A 457 46.27 5.16 -1.08
N PRO A 458 46.88 5.96 -0.19
CA PRO A 458 48.03 6.77 -0.53
C PRO A 458 49.18 5.85 -0.97
N LEU A 459 49.66 6.06 -2.21
CA LEU A 459 50.97 5.60 -2.64
C LEU A 459 51.99 6.11 -1.61
N LYS A 460 52.47 5.20 -0.75
CA LYS A 460 53.64 5.46 0.08
C LYS A 460 54.82 5.68 -0.86
N PRO A 461 55.52 6.83 -0.79
CA PRO A 461 56.73 7.02 -1.55
C PRO A 461 57.81 6.08 -0.99
N TRP A 462 58.48 5.36 -1.90
CA TRP A 462 59.89 5.01 -1.72
C TRP A 462 60.70 5.99 -2.56
#